data_AF-A0A974TNA0-F1
#
_entry.id   AF-A0A974TNA0-F1
#
_cell.length_a   1.000
_cell.length_b   1.000
_cell.length_c   1.000
_cell.angle_alpha   90.00
_cell.angle_beta   90.00
_cell.angle_gamma   90.00
#
_symmetry.space_group_name_H-M   'P 1'
#
loop_
_entity.id
_entity.type
_entity.pdbx_description
1 polymer ?
#
loop_
_entity_poly.entity_id
_entity_poly.type
_entity_poly.pdbx_seq_one_letter_code
_entity_poly.pdbx_strand_id
1 'polypeptide(L)'
;MTLTYGRDEDDNVSHARAAILTYSDVQKFLKRLRKAGFPCRYLFTGEMGSKKGRTHWHGIIFWKKKVPVSMMDYGNNSWSDWKPLDKPVERFMEWDKRIHFPAWPHGFSHWEPVKPGHMRGSIAYACKYIHKDVNDAAAQSKLTMSKDPPLGADYFMRRAERFVHEGISPQDRFYQFPHEAKQKNGTPLRFRLAGKTGEIFCEHFIRTWNERRPGQHWPQSDWLDECMDRRLREESGDYEYQGRGRYVRIPSMLGKEEKTRWQDIGPVPEGRPWRTPLGPTERPPMTRSQREQLRSELDRLDRSKVVWIRSSSTEFRGRWKLAMSRIQRGGDSKPVWMHSLIGKETPLGG
;
A
#
# COMPACT_ATOMS: atom_id res chain seq x y z
N MET A 1 -15.40 -4.67 -13.03
CA MET A 1 -15.95 -3.61 -13.90
C MET A 1 -14.90 -3.26 -14.94
N THR A 2 -15.31 -3.05 -16.19
CA THR A 2 -14.43 -2.63 -17.27
C THR A 2 -15.01 -1.40 -17.95
N LEU A 3 -14.20 -0.37 -18.17
CA LEU A 3 -14.54 0.83 -18.93
C LEU A 3 -13.75 0.80 -20.23
N THR A 4 -14.45 0.95 -21.34
CA THR A 4 -13.84 0.87 -22.67
C THR A 4 -14.16 2.16 -23.43
N TYR A 5 -13.12 2.78 -23.98
CA TYR A 5 -13.30 3.82 -24.98
C TYR A 5 -13.81 3.21 -26.29
N GLY A 6 -14.39 4.01 -27.15
CA GLY A 6 -14.73 3.53 -28.49
C GLY A 6 -14.45 4.55 -29.59
N ARG A 7 -15.48 5.12 -30.20
CA ARG A 7 -15.54 6.14 -31.23
C ARG A 7 -15.54 7.55 -30.63
N ASP A 8 -15.13 8.51 -31.41
CA ASP A 8 -15.26 9.93 -31.09
C ASP A 8 -16.53 10.50 -31.74
N GLU A 9 -16.62 11.83 -31.79
CA GLU A 9 -17.73 12.57 -32.39
C GLU A 9 -17.84 12.36 -33.92
N ASP A 10 -16.75 11.93 -34.57
CA ASP A 10 -16.66 11.66 -36.01
C ASP A 10 -16.86 10.16 -36.34
N ASP A 11 -17.43 9.39 -35.41
CA ASP A 11 -17.62 7.93 -35.50
C ASP A 11 -16.29 7.13 -35.61
N ASN A 12 -15.12 7.75 -35.37
CA ASN A 12 -13.82 7.12 -35.53
C ASN A 12 -13.43 6.28 -34.30
N VAL A 13 -13.34 4.96 -34.47
CA VAL A 13 -12.95 3.99 -33.42
C VAL A 13 -11.49 4.16 -32.94
N SER A 14 -10.65 4.80 -33.75
CA SER A 14 -9.21 4.95 -33.53
C SER A 14 -8.85 6.40 -33.21
N HIS A 15 -9.39 6.91 -32.10
CA HIS A 15 -9.11 8.26 -31.62
C HIS A 15 -8.07 8.29 -30.50
N ALA A 16 -7.47 9.44 -30.23
CA ALA A 16 -6.36 9.58 -29.28
C ALA A 16 -6.67 9.04 -27.87
N ARG A 17 -7.89 9.28 -27.35
CA ARG A 17 -8.32 8.73 -26.05
C ARG A 17 -8.52 7.21 -26.06
N ALA A 18 -8.84 6.61 -27.20
CA ALA A 18 -8.87 5.16 -27.34
C ALA A 18 -7.44 4.58 -27.35
N ALA A 19 -6.45 5.33 -27.82
CA ALA A 19 -5.04 4.92 -27.84
C ALA A 19 -4.27 5.23 -26.54
N ILE A 20 -4.66 6.24 -25.76
CA ILE A 20 -3.88 6.73 -24.61
C ILE A 20 -4.69 6.66 -23.31
N LEU A 21 -4.11 6.04 -22.28
CA LEU A 21 -4.75 5.94 -20.96
C LEU A 21 -4.85 7.32 -20.29
N THR A 22 -6.04 7.92 -20.33
CA THR A 22 -6.31 9.24 -19.75
C THR A 22 -6.87 9.14 -18.33
N TYR A 23 -6.06 9.46 -17.32
CA TYR A 23 -6.42 9.28 -15.91
C TYR A 23 -7.58 10.19 -15.46
N SER A 24 -7.67 11.40 -16.01
CA SER A 24 -8.74 12.34 -15.70
C SER A 24 -10.13 11.81 -16.03
N ASP A 25 -10.24 10.91 -17.00
CA ASP A 25 -11.54 10.37 -17.43
C ASP A 25 -12.11 9.42 -16.38
N VAL A 26 -11.27 8.55 -15.80
CA VAL A 26 -11.66 7.70 -14.65
C VAL A 26 -11.97 8.54 -13.41
N GLN A 27 -11.19 9.59 -13.16
CA GLN A 27 -11.48 10.50 -12.04
C GLN A 27 -12.82 11.22 -12.20
N LYS A 28 -13.13 11.72 -13.40
CA LYS A 28 -14.42 12.37 -13.71
C LYS A 28 -15.57 11.38 -13.60
N PHE A 29 -15.40 10.14 -14.09
CA PHE A 29 -16.36 9.05 -13.90
C PHE A 29 -16.70 8.82 -12.42
N LEU A 30 -15.67 8.67 -11.58
CA LEU A 30 -15.85 8.48 -10.13
C LEU A 30 -16.48 9.70 -9.45
N LYS A 31 -16.13 10.92 -9.88
CA LYS A 31 -16.78 12.15 -9.38
C LYS A 31 -18.27 12.19 -9.74
N ARG A 32 -18.64 11.82 -10.98
CA ARG A 32 -20.05 11.74 -11.42
C ARG A 32 -20.84 10.70 -10.62
N LEU A 33 -20.27 9.51 -10.40
CA LEU A 33 -20.89 8.48 -9.54
C LEU A 33 -21.18 9.01 -8.14
N ARG A 34 -20.22 9.69 -7.51
CA ARG A 34 -20.39 10.26 -6.17
C ARG A 34 -21.42 11.39 -6.15
N LYS A 35 -21.41 12.27 -7.16
CA LYS A 35 -22.39 13.36 -7.31
C LYS A 35 -23.82 12.81 -7.47
N ALA A 36 -23.97 11.66 -8.11
CA ALA A 36 -25.25 10.97 -8.25
C ALA A 36 -25.67 10.16 -7.00
N GLY A 37 -25.01 10.35 -5.85
CA GLY A 37 -25.40 9.71 -4.59
C GLY A 37 -24.84 8.30 -4.39
N PHE A 38 -23.86 7.88 -5.19
CA PHE A 38 -23.19 6.58 -5.05
C PHE A 38 -21.77 6.73 -4.49
N PRO A 39 -21.60 7.00 -3.18
CA PRO A 39 -20.29 7.13 -2.57
C PRO A 39 -19.53 5.80 -2.64
N CYS A 40 -18.32 5.84 -3.18
CA CYS A 40 -17.52 4.65 -3.40
C CYS A 40 -16.01 4.88 -3.22
N ARG A 41 -15.32 3.79 -2.89
CA ARG A 41 -13.87 3.63 -3.03
C ARG A 41 -13.58 2.77 -4.25
N TYR A 42 -12.35 2.82 -4.73
CA TYR A 42 -12.00 2.18 -5.99
C TYR A 42 -10.55 1.71 -6.02
N LEU A 43 -10.31 0.72 -6.89
CA LEU A 43 -9.03 0.28 -7.40
C LEU A 43 -9.20 0.11 -8.92
N PHE A 44 -8.37 0.77 -9.72
CA PHE A 44 -8.40 0.65 -11.17
C PHE A 44 -7.01 0.44 -11.75
N THR A 45 -6.98 -0.31 -12.83
CA THR A 45 -5.82 -0.58 -13.67
C THR A 45 -6.18 -0.25 -15.12
N GLY A 46 -5.33 0.50 -15.79
CA GLY A 46 -5.43 0.76 -17.22
C GLY A 46 -4.53 -0.20 -17.98
N GLU A 47 -5.04 -0.78 -19.07
CA GLU A 47 -4.26 -1.54 -20.05
C GLU A 47 -4.50 -1.03 -21.47
N MET A 48 -3.54 -1.29 -22.36
CA MET A 48 -3.78 -1.26 -23.80
C MET A 48 -4.18 -2.67 -24.28
N GLY A 49 -5.35 -2.78 -24.93
CA GLY A 49 -5.86 -4.05 -25.41
C GLY A 49 -5.15 -4.51 -26.69
N SER A 50 -4.39 -5.61 -26.61
CA SER A 50 -3.60 -6.15 -27.73
C SER A 50 -4.39 -6.50 -29.00
N LYS A 51 -5.66 -6.90 -28.90
CA LYS A 51 -6.45 -7.35 -30.07
C LYS A 51 -6.99 -6.22 -30.95
N LYS A 52 -7.33 -5.06 -30.36
CA LYS A 52 -7.99 -3.94 -31.06
C LYS A 52 -7.25 -2.62 -30.91
N GLY A 53 -6.10 -2.60 -30.23
CA GLY A 53 -5.32 -1.40 -29.96
C GLY A 53 -6.03 -0.37 -29.07
N ARG A 54 -7.09 -0.75 -28.35
CA ARG A 54 -7.89 0.18 -27.53
C ARG A 54 -7.55 0.04 -26.07
N THR A 55 -7.42 1.16 -25.40
CA THR A 55 -7.17 1.25 -23.97
C THR A 55 -8.44 0.95 -23.19
N HIS A 56 -8.31 0.12 -22.16
CA HIS A 56 -9.40 -0.25 -21.28
C HIS A 56 -8.98 0.01 -19.83
N TRP A 57 -9.96 0.32 -18.99
CA TRP A 57 -9.78 0.40 -17.55
C TRP A 57 -10.51 -0.75 -16.87
N HIS A 58 -9.80 -1.55 -16.09
CA HIS A 58 -10.36 -2.58 -15.24
C HIS A 58 -10.41 -2.06 -13.81
N GLY A 59 -11.56 -2.17 -13.17
CA GLY A 59 -11.77 -1.60 -11.85
C GLY A 59 -12.60 -2.48 -10.93
N ILE A 60 -12.31 -2.33 -9.64
CA ILE A 60 -13.12 -2.80 -8.53
C ILE A 60 -13.63 -1.57 -7.80
N ILE A 61 -14.96 -1.52 -7.63
CA ILE A 61 -15.63 -0.47 -6.88
C ILE A 61 -16.12 -1.05 -5.55
N PHE A 62 -15.81 -0.36 -4.47
CA PHE A 62 -16.28 -0.66 -3.12
C PHE A 62 -17.32 0.39 -2.74
N TRP A 63 -18.59 0.03 -2.90
CA TRP A 63 -19.72 0.90 -2.56
C TRP A 63 -19.80 1.09 -1.04
N LYS A 64 -19.98 2.33 -0.57
CA LYS A 64 -20.11 2.63 0.86
C LYS A 64 -21.54 2.52 1.39
N LYS A 65 -22.53 2.74 0.53
CA LYS A 65 -23.96 2.79 0.91
C LYS A 65 -24.82 1.99 -0.05
N LYS A 66 -24.98 2.51 -1.28
CA LYS A 66 -25.86 1.95 -2.32
C LYS A 66 -25.06 1.58 -3.55
N VAL A 67 -25.45 0.46 -4.17
CA VAL A 67 -25.01 0.06 -5.51
C VAL A 67 -25.96 0.69 -6.54
N PRO A 68 -25.44 1.33 -7.60
CA PRO A 68 -26.31 1.88 -8.64
C PRO A 68 -27.07 0.75 -9.35
N VAL A 69 -28.37 0.95 -9.51
CA VAL A 69 -29.27 0.10 -10.34
C VAL A 69 -29.77 0.87 -11.56
N SER A 70 -29.70 2.19 -11.50
CA SER A 70 -30.08 3.13 -12.54
C SER A 70 -29.30 4.43 -12.39
N MET A 71 -29.27 5.25 -13.43
CA MET A 71 -28.73 6.60 -13.39
C MET A 71 -29.48 7.50 -14.37
N MET A 72 -29.68 8.76 -13.97
CA MET A 72 -30.25 9.79 -14.85
C MET A 72 -29.28 10.12 -16.00
N ASP A 73 -29.79 10.03 -17.21
CA ASP A 73 -29.07 10.30 -18.46
C ASP A 73 -29.64 11.53 -19.15
N TYR A 74 -28.77 12.46 -19.52
CA TYR A 74 -29.14 13.70 -20.21
C TYR A 74 -28.93 13.62 -21.73
N GLY A 75 -28.48 12.47 -22.27
CA GLY A 75 -28.22 12.33 -23.71
C GLY A 75 -26.98 13.09 -24.20
N ASN A 76 -26.11 13.56 -23.29
CA ASN A 76 -24.91 14.33 -23.62
C ASN A 76 -23.65 13.44 -23.80
N ASN A 77 -23.82 12.17 -24.13
CA ASN A 77 -22.69 11.31 -24.50
C ASN A 77 -22.57 11.30 -26.03
N SER A 78 -21.36 11.45 -26.57
CA SER A 78 -21.07 11.59 -28.01
C SER A 78 -21.29 10.30 -28.81
N TRP A 79 -22.15 9.41 -28.31
CA TRP A 79 -22.01 7.97 -28.45
C TRP A 79 -23.29 7.19 -28.37
N SER A 80 -24.29 7.81 -27.78
CA SER A 80 -25.62 7.31 -27.96
C SER A 80 -26.20 8.00 -29.17
N ASP A 81 -27.06 7.28 -29.88
CA ASP A 81 -27.91 7.87 -30.92
C ASP A 81 -28.90 8.91 -30.34
N TRP A 82 -28.87 9.13 -29.02
CA TRP A 82 -29.74 10.05 -28.31
C TRP A 82 -29.18 11.47 -28.41
N LYS A 83 -29.96 12.37 -29.00
CA LYS A 83 -29.71 13.81 -28.91
C LYS A 83 -29.76 14.27 -27.45
N PRO A 84 -29.11 15.39 -27.10
CA PRO A 84 -29.31 16.06 -25.82
C PRO A 84 -30.81 16.10 -25.49
N LEU A 85 -31.18 15.58 -24.33
CA LEU A 85 -32.57 15.50 -23.91
C LEU A 85 -32.91 16.74 -23.08
N ASP A 86 -34.05 17.37 -23.37
CA ASP A 86 -34.57 18.49 -22.57
C ASP A 86 -34.83 18.07 -21.11
N LYS A 87 -35.13 16.78 -20.89
CA LYS A 87 -35.36 16.19 -19.58
C LYS A 87 -34.54 14.89 -19.44
N PRO A 88 -33.89 14.66 -18.29
CA PRO A 88 -33.13 13.44 -18.11
C PRO A 88 -34.04 12.22 -18.08
N VAL A 89 -33.57 11.12 -18.67
CA VAL A 89 -34.24 9.81 -18.64
C VAL A 89 -33.50 8.89 -17.69
N GLU A 90 -34.23 8.20 -16.84
CA GLU A 90 -33.63 7.18 -15.97
C GLU A 90 -33.24 5.94 -16.80
N ARG A 91 -31.96 5.58 -16.79
CA ARG A 91 -31.44 4.40 -17.48
C ARG A 91 -31.09 3.32 -16.47
N PHE A 92 -31.73 2.17 -16.59
CA PHE A 92 -31.43 1.00 -15.76
C PHE A 92 -30.15 0.30 -16.20
N MET A 93 -29.43 -0.23 -15.22
CA MET A 93 -28.22 -1.00 -15.45
C MET A 93 -28.53 -2.48 -15.56
N GLU A 94 -28.08 -3.09 -16.66
CA GLU A 94 -28.05 -4.54 -16.80
C GLU A 94 -26.68 -5.09 -16.43
N TRP A 95 -26.64 -5.92 -15.38
CA TRP A 95 -25.43 -6.62 -14.96
C TRP A 95 -24.99 -7.64 -16.02
N ASP A 96 -23.69 -7.89 -16.08
CA ASP A 96 -23.04 -8.85 -16.99
C ASP A 96 -23.29 -8.57 -18.49
N LYS A 97 -23.68 -7.34 -18.81
CA LYS A 97 -23.83 -6.87 -20.18
C LYS A 97 -23.03 -5.60 -20.39
N ARG A 98 -22.75 -5.34 -21.66
CA ARG A 98 -22.27 -4.05 -22.09
C ARG A 98 -23.38 -3.03 -21.91
N ILE A 99 -23.11 -2.00 -21.11
CA ILE A 99 -24.04 -0.91 -20.84
C ILE A 99 -23.42 0.44 -21.22
N HIS A 100 -24.26 1.32 -21.74
CA HIS A 100 -23.95 2.74 -21.88
C HIS A 100 -24.30 3.43 -20.57
N PHE A 101 -23.29 3.62 -19.73
CA PHE A 101 -23.50 4.13 -18.39
C PHE A 101 -23.31 5.66 -18.37
N PRO A 102 -24.30 6.47 -17.92
CA PRO A 102 -24.24 7.93 -18.05
C PRO A 102 -23.02 8.60 -17.41
N ALA A 103 -22.43 8.01 -16.36
CA ALA A 103 -21.20 8.54 -15.77
C ALA A 103 -19.94 8.36 -16.66
N TRP A 104 -19.98 7.45 -17.64
CA TRP A 104 -18.91 7.12 -18.57
C TRP A 104 -19.25 7.56 -20.01
N PRO A 105 -19.05 8.84 -20.35
CA PRO A 105 -19.44 9.37 -21.66
C PRO A 105 -18.47 8.99 -22.78
N HIS A 106 -17.41 8.24 -22.50
CA HIS A 106 -16.32 7.98 -23.43
C HIS A 106 -16.46 6.64 -24.19
N GLY A 107 -17.57 5.93 -24.00
CA GLY A 107 -17.84 4.65 -24.64
C GLY A 107 -18.82 3.81 -23.83
N PHE A 108 -18.45 2.56 -23.55
CA PHE A 108 -19.30 1.64 -22.81
C PHE A 108 -18.60 1.07 -21.59
N SER A 109 -19.39 0.48 -20.70
CA SER A 109 -18.90 -0.19 -19.51
C SER A 109 -19.50 -1.59 -19.39
N HIS A 110 -18.78 -2.49 -18.72
CA HIS A 110 -19.23 -3.84 -18.38
C HIS A 110 -19.09 -4.03 -16.88
N TRP A 111 -20.17 -4.43 -16.22
CA TRP A 111 -20.24 -4.51 -14.77
C TRP A 111 -20.65 -5.91 -14.35
N GLU A 112 -19.85 -6.51 -13.49
CA GLU A 112 -20.11 -7.83 -12.91
C GLU A 112 -20.06 -7.71 -11.39
N PRO A 113 -21.03 -8.30 -10.67
CA PRO A 113 -20.95 -8.40 -9.23
C PRO A 113 -19.84 -9.36 -8.83
N VAL A 114 -19.09 -9.00 -7.78
CA VAL A 114 -18.10 -9.91 -7.20
C VAL A 114 -18.85 -10.99 -6.43
N LYS A 115 -18.79 -12.23 -6.92
CA LYS A 115 -19.43 -13.39 -6.27
C LYS A 115 -18.73 -13.77 -4.96
N PRO A 116 -19.46 -14.21 -3.93
CA PRO A 116 -18.87 -14.84 -2.74
C PRO A 116 -17.88 -15.94 -3.13
N GLY A 117 -16.74 -16.02 -2.43
CA GLY A 117 -15.65 -16.95 -2.76
C GLY A 117 -14.72 -16.50 -3.91
N HIS A 118 -15.13 -15.57 -4.78
CA HIS A 118 -14.34 -15.15 -5.96
C HIS A 118 -13.57 -13.83 -5.79
N MET A 119 -13.63 -13.19 -4.61
CA MET A 119 -13.00 -11.89 -4.33
C MET A 119 -11.51 -11.84 -4.70
N ARG A 120 -10.75 -12.88 -4.31
CA ARG A 120 -9.32 -12.98 -4.65
C ARG A 120 -9.10 -13.03 -6.16
N GLY A 121 -9.94 -13.78 -6.87
CA GLY A 121 -9.90 -13.89 -8.33
C GLY A 121 -10.20 -12.55 -9.00
N SER A 122 -11.21 -11.82 -8.54
CA SER A 122 -11.56 -10.49 -9.07
C SER A 122 -10.45 -9.47 -8.86
N ILE A 123 -9.84 -9.43 -7.67
CA ILE A 123 -8.68 -8.56 -7.37
C ILE A 123 -7.48 -8.94 -8.24
N ALA A 124 -7.15 -10.23 -8.31
CA ALA A 124 -6.06 -10.71 -9.15
C ALA A 124 -6.29 -10.40 -10.63
N TYR A 125 -7.54 -10.50 -11.11
CA TYR A 125 -7.91 -10.15 -12.47
C TYR A 125 -7.70 -8.66 -12.74
N ALA A 126 -8.18 -7.77 -11.87
CA ALA A 126 -7.93 -6.33 -12.02
C ALA A 126 -6.43 -6.03 -11.99
N CYS A 127 -5.67 -6.64 -11.08
CA CYS A 127 -4.23 -6.41 -10.94
C CYS A 127 -3.37 -7.09 -12.03
N LYS A 128 -3.88 -8.13 -12.71
CA LYS A 128 -3.15 -8.85 -13.78
C LYS A 128 -2.63 -7.88 -14.84
N TYR A 129 -3.38 -6.82 -15.09
CA TYR A 129 -3.10 -5.81 -16.11
C TYR A 129 -2.00 -4.80 -15.73
N ILE A 130 -1.57 -4.76 -14.47
CA ILE A 130 -0.44 -3.93 -14.04
C ILE A 130 0.86 -4.39 -14.70
N HIS A 131 1.01 -5.71 -14.84
CA HIS A 131 2.23 -6.36 -15.35
C HIS A 131 2.08 -6.91 -16.77
N LYS A 132 0.96 -6.64 -17.43
CA LYS A 132 0.76 -7.09 -18.80
C LYS A 132 1.61 -6.21 -19.72
N ASP A 133 2.32 -6.86 -20.63
CA ASP A 133 3.11 -6.22 -21.70
C ASP A 133 4.22 -5.27 -21.21
N VAL A 134 4.77 -5.49 -20.01
CA VAL A 134 5.88 -4.69 -19.42
C VAL A 134 7.14 -4.66 -20.30
N ASN A 135 7.29 -5.61 -21.23
CA ASN A 135 8.42 -5.69 -22.15
C ASN A 135 8.20 -4.89 -23.45
N ASP A 136 7.00 -4.39 -23.70
CA ASP A 136 6.72 -3.55 -24.86
C ASP A 136 6.91 -2.08 -24.48
N ALA A 137 7.85 -1.40 -25.14
CA ALA A 137 8.16 0.00 -24.89
C ALA A 137 6.98 0.95 -25.14
N ALA A 138 5.99 0.53 -25.95
CA ALA A 138 4.77 1.28 -26.21
C ALA A 138 3.65 0.97 -25.20
N ALA A 139 3.78 -0.09 -24.39
CA ALA A 139 2.73 -0.48 -23.46
C ALA A 139 2.59 0.56 -22.33
N GLN A 140 1.36 1.04 -22.17
CA GLN A 140 0.99 1.89 -21.04
C GLN A 140 0.23 1.05 -20.02
N SER A 141 0.74 0.99 -18.79
CA SER A 141 -0.01 0.52 -17.64
C SER A 141 -0.17 1.66 -16.63
N LYS A 142 -1.38 1.80 -16.07
CA LYS A 142 -1.65 2.80 -15.02
C LYS A 142 -2.37 2.14 -13.87
N LEU A 143 -1.90 2.37 -12.65
CA LEU A 143 -2.56 1.93 -11.42
C LEU A 143 -3.06 3.14 -10.64
N THR A 144 -4.30 3.07 -10.19
CA THR A 144 -4.90 4.10 -9.33
C THR A 144 -5.83 3.47 -8.31
N MET A 145 -5.90 4.07 -7.12
CA MET A 145 -6.80 3.63 -6.06
C MET A 145 -7.17 4.79 -5.14
N SER A 146 -8.18 4.57 -4.30
CA SER A 146 -8.52 5.50 -3.23
C SER A 146 -7.38 5.60 -2.21
N LYS A 147 -6.84 6.81 -2.05
CA LYS A 147 -5.77 7.13 -1.10
C LYS A 147 -6.26 7.86 0.15
N ASP A 148 -7.34 8.63 0.02
CA ASP A 148 -7.85 9.46 1.11
C ASP A 148 -9.38 9.35 1.30
N PRO A 149 -9.82 8.69 2.37
CA PRO A 149 -9.10 7.67 3.11
C PRO A 149 -8.70 6.47 2.23
N PRO A 150 -7.66 5.73 2.63
CA PRO A 150 -7.19 4.54 1.91
C PRO A 150 -8.23 3.41 1.94
N LEU A 151 -8.07 2.46 1.01
CA LEU A 151 -8.87 1.23 1.03
C LEU A 151 -8.72 0.52 2.38
N GLY A 152 -9.84 0.13 2.99
CA GLY A 152 -9.88 -0.51 4.29
C GLY A 152 -9.88 0.42 5.50
N ALA A 153 -9.76 1.74 5.35
CA ALA A 153 -9.74 2.69 6.48
C ALA A 153 -10.94 2.52 7.43
N ASP A 154 -12.16 2.46 6.91
CA ASP A 154 -13.38 2.26 7.71
C ASP A 154 -13.33 0.95 8.52
N TYR A 155 -12.72 -0.11 7.99
CA TYR A 155 -12.54 -1.38 8.71
C TYR A 155 -11.57 -1.22 9.89
N PHE A 156 -10.46 -0.49 9.68
CA PHE A 156 -9.48 -0.26 10.74
C PHE A 156 -9.97 0.70 11.81
N MET A 157 -10.78 1.71 11.46
CA MET A 157 -11.47 2.55 12.45
C MET A 157 -12.36 1.69 13.35
N ARG A 158 -13.26 0.86 12.78
CA ARG A 158 -14.10 -0.08 13.55
C ARG A 158 -13.29 -1.09 14.37
N ARG A 159 -12.12 -1.51 13.86
CA ARG A 159 -11.22 -2.37 14.61
C ARG A 159 -10.66 -1.64 15.83
N ALA A 160 -10.21 -0.41 15.69
CA ALA A 160 -9.74 0.42 16.80
C ALA A 160 -10.85 0.65 17.84
N GLU A 161 -12.09 0.93 17.40
CA GLU A 161 -13.25 1.06 18.29
C GLU A 161 -13.49 -0.20 19.14
N ARG A 162 -13.28 -1.40 18.59
CA ARG A 162 -13.39 -2.67 19.34
C ARG A 162 -12.35 -2.79 20.44
N PHE A 163 -11.08 -2.45 20.15
CA PHE A 163 -10.03 -2.43 21.18
C PHE A 163 -10.40 -1.47 22.33
N VAL A 164 -10.87 -0.26 21.99
CA VAL A 164 -11.35 0.70 23.00
C VAL A 164 -12.54 0.11 23.77
N HIS A 165 -13.54 -0.44 23.09
CA HIS A 165 -14.69 -1.04 23.76
C HIS A 165 -14.30 -2.13 24.77
N GLU A 166 -13.39 -3.03 24.37
CA GLU A 166 -12.87 -4.11 25.21
C GLU A 166 -11.90 -3.63 26.31
N GLY A 167 -11.47 -2.36 26.27
CA GLY A 167 -10.56 -1.82 27.27
C GLY A 167 -9.12 -2.32 27.15
N ILE A 168 -8.75 -2.81 25.97
CA ILE A 168 -7.41 -3.34 25.69
C ILE A 168 -6.69 -2.49 24.65
N SER A 169 -5.36 -2.47 24.74
CA SER A 169 -4.51 -1.81 23.75
C SER A 169 -3.98 -2.79 22.70
N PRO A 170 -3.90 -2.38 21.43
CA PRO A 170 -3.24 -3.16 20.38
C PRO A 170 -1.75 -3.30 20.72
N GLN A 171 -1.25 -4.53 20.81
CA GLN A 171 0.14 -4.79 21.22
C GLN A 171 1.14 -4.61 20.08
N ASP A 172 0.72 -4.89 18.84
CA ASP A 172 1.57 -4.76 17.66
C ASP A 172 0.78 -4.29 16.43
N ARG A 173 1.52 -4.01 15.34
CA ARG A 173 0.94 -3.53 14.08
C ARG A 173 0.25 -4.63 13.26
N PHE A 174 0.26 -5.87 13.73
CA PHE A 174 -0.14 -7.00 12.92
C PHE A 174 -1.61 -7.37 13.14
N TYR A 175 -2.21 -7.92 12.10
CA TYR A 175 -3.58 -8.39 12.12
C TYR A 175 -3.74 -9.60 11.19
N GLN A 176 -4.84 -10.33 11.36
CA GLN A 176 -5.14 -11.55 10.62
C GLN A 176 -6.62 -11.58 10.25
N PHE A 177 -6.94 -12.37 9.24
CA PHE A 177 -8.31 -12.77 8.91
C PHE A 177 -8.39 -14.30 8.95
N PRO A 178 -8.57 -14.91 10.14
CA PRO A 178 -8.41 -16.35 10.33
C PRO A 178 -9.27 -17.21 9.42
N HIS A 179 -10.45 -16.75 9.02
CA HIS A 179 -11.38 -17.50 8.17
C HIS A 179 -11.27 -17.16 6.68
N GLU A 180 -10.68 -16.02 6.32
CA GLU A 180 -10.73 -15.47 4.95
C GLU A 180 -9.37 -15.51 4.24
N ALA A 181 -8.28 -15.39 5.00
CA ALA A 181 -6.93 -15.27 4.46
C ALA A 181 -6.01 -16.32 5.09
N LYS A 182 -5.89 -17.47 4.42
CA LYS A 182 -5.03 -18.59 4.81
C LYS A 182 -3.98 -18.87 3.75
N GLN A 183 -2.82 -19.36 4.19
CA GLN A 183 -1.82 -19.99 3.36
C GLN A 183 -2.32 -21.35 2.84
N LYS A 184 -1.58 -21.96 1.90
CA LYS A 184 -1.93 -23.29 1.35
C LYS A 184 -2.00 -24.38 2.43
N ASN A 185 -1.21 -24.25 3.49
CA ASN A 185 -1.18 -25.16 4.64
C ASN A 185 -2.28 -24.85 5.68
N GLY A 186 -3.17 -23.89 5.42
CA GLY A 186 -4.24 -23.50 6.34
C GLY A 186 -3.85 -22.45 7.40
N THR A 187 -2.57 -22.10 7.55
CA THR A 187 -2.12 -21.09 8.52
C THR A 187 -2.66 -19.71 8.13
N PRO A 188 -3.29 -18.96 9.06
CA PRO A 188 -3.73 -17.59 8.79
C PRO A 188 -2.58 -16.70 8.30
N LEU A 189 -2.84 -15.90 7.27
CA LEU A 189 -1.91 -14.88 6.81
C LEU A 189 -1.87 -13.73 7.82
N ARG A 190 -0.66 -13.34 8.22
CA ARG A 190 -0.40 -12.20 9.08
C ARG A 190 -0.08 -10.99 8.22
N PHE A 191 -0.87 -9.95 8.37
CA PHE A 191 -0.73 -8.67 7.68
C PHE A 191 -0.19 -7.63 8.64
N ARG A 192 0.54 -6.63 8.13
CA ARG A 192 1.10 -5.53 8.93
C ARG A 192 0.44 -4.22 8.53
N LEU A 193 -0.07 -3.48 9.51
CA LEU A 193 -0.47 -2.09 9.36
C LEU A 193 0.76 -1.22 9.13
N ALA A 194 0.74 -0.46 8.04
CA ALA A 194 1.82 0.42 7.63
C ALA A 194 1.27 1.70 6.99
N GLY A 195 2.12 2.75 6.98
CA GLY A 195 1.80 4.05 6.40
C GLY A 195 0.50 4.64 6.96
N LYS A 196 -0.26 5.29 6.07
CA LYS A 196 -1.46 6.05 6.46
C LYS A 196 -2.54 5.20 7.12
N THR A 197 -2.65 3.91 6.79
CA THR A 197 -3.63 3.03 7.42
C THR A 197 -3.30 2.76 8.89
N GLY A 198 -2.02 2.61 9.22
CA GLY A 198 -1.57 2.47 10.60
C GLY A 198 -1.75 3.76 11.41
N GLU A 199 -1.48 4.91 10.79
CA GLU A 199 -1.74 6.23 11.38
C GLU A 199 -3.22 6.42 11.70
N ILE A 200 -4.11 6.20 10.71
CA ILE A 200 -5.56 6.31 10.91
C ILE A 200 -6.04 5.43 12.06
N PHE A 201 -5.50 4.21 12.16
CA PHE A 201 -5.85 3.30 13.25
C PHE A 201 -5.41 3.86 14.61
N CYS A 202 -4.14 4.27 14.75
CA CYS A 202 -3.62 4.87 16.00
C CYS A 202 -4.41 6.13 16.39
N GLU A 203 -4.55 7.08 15.46
CA GLU A 203 -5.28 8.35 15.66
C GLU A 203 -6.71 8.09 16.13
N HIS A 204 -7.42 7.18 15.46
CA HIS A 204 -8.79 6.85 15.81
C HIS A 204 -8.90 6.14 17.15
N PHE A 205 -7.98 5.22 17.48
CA PHE A 205 -7.92 4.56 18.78
C PHE A 205 -7.74 5.59 19.91
N ILE A 206 -6.70 6.43 19.82
CA ILE A 206 -6.36 7.42 20.85
C ILE A 206 -7.51 8.40 21.07
N ARG A 207 -8.08 8.93 19.98
CA ARG A 207 -9.22 9.84 20.06
C ARG A 207 -10.42 9.18 20.76
N THR A 208 -10.81 7.98 20.32
CA THR A 208 -11.96 7.26 20.87
C THR A 208 -11.73 6.83 22.32
N TRP A 209 -10.49 6.51 22.69
CA TRP A 209 -10.11 6.19 24.07
C TRP A 209 -10.31 7.41 24.97
N ASN A 210 -9.74 8.56 24.60
CA ASN A 210 -9.85 9.80 25.38
C ASN A 210 -11.30 10.28 25.52
N GLU A 211 -12.12 10.12 24.48
CA GLU A 211 -13.55 10.44 24.51
C GLU A 211 -14.34 9.54 25.48
N ARG A 212 -14.06 8.23 25.49
CA ARG A 212 -14.81 7.26 26.30
C ARG A 212 -14.28 7.08 27.72
N ARG A 213 -13.01 7.38 27.94
CA ARG A 213 -12.30 7.19 29.22
C ARG A 213 -11.43 8.43 29.53
N PRO A 214 -12.07 9.59 29.75
CA PRO A 214 -11.33 10.83 29.99
C PRO A 214 -10.43 10.70 31.24
N GLY A 215 -9.18 11.13 31.11
CA GLY A 215 -8.18 11.09 32.19
C GLY A 215 -7.54 9.72 32.45
N GLN A 216 -8.02 8.66 31.81
CA GLN A 216 -7.42 7.32 31.95
C GLN A 216 -6.44 7.05 30.81
N HIS A 217 -5.20 6.72 31.14
CA HIS A 217 -4.22 6.25 30.16
C HIS A 217 -4.61 4.86 29.63
N TRP A 218 -4.34 4.57 28.36
CA TRP A 218 -4.55 3.23 27.79
C TRP A 218 -3.58 2.20 28.38
N PRO A 219 -3.92 0.90 28.38
CA PRO A 219 -2.97 -0.16 28.72
C PRO A 219 -1.69 -0.02 27.90
N GLN A 220 -0.54 -0.34 28.48
CA GLN A 220 0.75 -0.17 27.82
C GLN A 220 0.79 -0.80 26.42
N SER A 221 1.31 -0.06 25.46
CA SER A 221 1.48 -0.50 24.08
C SER A 221 2.60 0.29 23.42
N ASP A 222 3.75 -0.35 23.26
CA ASP A 222 4.92 0.24 22.59
C ASP A 222 4.57 0.82 21.21
N TRP A 223 3.63 0.17 20.49
CA TRP A 223 3.20 0.67 19.19
C TRP A 223 2.39 1.96 19.28
N LEU A 224 1.44 2.07 20.21
CA LEU A 224 0.67 3.30 20.38
C LEU A 224 1.54 4.44 20.89
N ASP A 225 2.46 4.13 21.80
CA ASP A 225 3.39 5.09 22.37
C ASP A 225 4.32 5.64 21.27
N GLU A 226 4.86 4.77 20.40
CA GLU A 226 5.62 5.20 19.21
C GLU A 226 4.76 6.04 18.23
N CYS A 227 3.48 5.71 18.09
CA CYS A 227 2.53 6.48 17.28
C CYS A 227 2.33 7.90 17.84
N MET A 228 2.15 8.04 19.15
CA MET A 228 2.02 9.32 19.85
C MET A 228 3.29 10.14 19.78
N ASP A 229 4.43 9.53 20.08
CA ASP A 229 5.74 10.17 20.02
C ASP A 229 6.03 10.73 18.63
N ARG A 230 5.71 9.97 17.58
CA ARG A 230 5.87 10.44 16.20
C ARG A 230 5.00 11.65 15.91
N ARG A 231 3.75 11.65 16.37
CA ARG A 231 2.83 12.78 16.20
C ARG A 231 3.32 14.01 16.94
N LEU A 232 3.78 13.86 18.19
CA LEU A 232 4.35 14.96 18.98
C LEU A 232 5.59 15.57 18.30
N ARG A 233 6.46 14.75 17.69
CA ARG A 233 7.60 15.23 16.90
C ARG A 233 7.17 16.04 15.66
N GLU A 234 6.09 15.64 15.00
CA GLU A 234 5.55 16.36 13.85
C GLU A 234 4.89 17.68 14.24
N GLU A 235 4.18 17.70 15.38
CA GLU A 235 3.50 18.89 15.90
C GLU A 235 4.47 19.91 16.53
N SER A 236 5.57 19.47 17.15
CA SER A 236 6.52 20.38 17.80
C SER A 236 7.34 21.22 16.82
N GLY A 237 7.51 20.74 15.57
CA GLY A 237 8.39 21.37 14.59
C GLY A 237 9.89 21.29 14.93
N ASP A 238 10.25 20.68 16.06
CA ASP A 238 11.65 20.52 16.49
C ASP A 238 12.38 19.38 15.76
N TYR A 239 11.70 18.68 14.86
CA TYR A 239 12.24 17.52 14.16
C TYR A 239 12.05 17.65 12.66
N GLU A 240 13.12 17.44 11.91
CA GLU A 240 13.10 17.36 10.46
C GLU A 240 13.03 15.88 10.03
N TYR A 241 12.10 15.58 9.13
CA TYR A 241 11.96 14.25 8.56
C TYR A 241 12.97 14.01 7.43
N GLN A 242 13.89 13.06 7.63
CA GLN A 242 14.93 12.72 6.64
C GLN A 242 14.57 11.53 5.73
N GLY A 243 13.31 11.06 5.75
CA GLY A 243 12.93 9.84 5.04
C GLY A 243 13.21 8.55 5.83
N ARG A 244 12.63 7.44 5.36
CA ARG A 244 12.80 6.08 5.94
C ARG A 244 12.45 5.96 7.43
N GLY A 245 11.63 6.86 7.96
CA GLY A 245 11.25 6.87 9.39
C GLY A 245 12.31 7.48 10.31
N ARG A 246 13.32 8.16 9.76
CA ARG A 246 14.34 8.87 10.56
C ARG A 246 13.93 10.32 10.75
N TYR A 247 13.92 10.76 12.01
CA TYR A 247 13.74 12.16 12.40
C TYR A 247 15.05 12.65 13.03
N VAL A 248 15.47 13.85 12.66
CA VAL A 248 16.62 14.51 13.27
C VAL A 248 16.12 15.74 13.98
N ARG A 249 16.50 15.91 15.24
CA ARG A 249 16.15 17.11 15.99
C ARG A 249 16.80 18.31 15.30
N ILE A 250 15.99 19.26 14.85
CA ILE A 250 16.46 20.55 14.36
C ILE A 250 17.09 21.24 15.57
N PRO A 251 18.37 21.64 15.50
CA PRO A 251 18.97 22.47 16.53
C PRO A 251 18.09 23.71 16.67
N SER A 252 17.44 23.89 17.83
CA SER A 252 16.49 24.98 17.99
C SER A 252 17.21 26.30 17.68
N MET A 253 16.69 27.05 16.69
CA MET A 253 17.21 28.38 16.36
C MET A 253 17.11 29.33 17.57
N LEU A 254 16.24 29.01 18.53
CA LEU A 254 16.07 29.69 19.82
C LEU A 254 17.33 29.63 20.72
N GLY A 255 18.32 28.79 20.41
CA GLY A 255 19.62 28.78 21.12
C GLY A 255 20.64 29.80 20.61
N LYS A 256 20.36 30.57 19.55
CA LYS A 256 21.30 31.61 19.05
C LYS A 256 21.15 32.96 19.77
N GLU A 257 20.01 33.27 20.38
CA GLU A 257 19.85 34.55 21.10
C GLU A 257 20.27 34.48 22.58
N GLU A 258 20.34 33.29 23.18
CA GLU A 258 20.75 33.15 24.60
C GLU A 258 22.27 33.21 24.83
N LYS A 259 23.09 33.16 23.76
CA LYS A 259 24.54 33.39 23.88
C LYS A 259 24.90 34.84 24.17
N THR A 260 23.97 35.78 24.03
CA THR A 260 24.21 37.20 24.34
C THR A 260 23.98 37.55 25.80
N ARG A 261 23.40 36.66 26.62
CA ARG A 261 23.06 36.97 28.03
C ARG A 261 24.08 36.48 29.06
N TRP A 262 25.07 35.68 28.66
CA TRP A 262 26.14 35.20 29.55
C TRP A 262 27.39 36.10 29.56
N GLN A 263 27.40 37.23 28.83
CA GLN A 263 28.52 38.18 28.84
C GLN A 263 28.49 39.17 30.02
N ASP A 264 27.41 39.21 30.81
CA ASP A 264 27.27 40.11 31.96
C ASP A 264 27.44 39.43 33.33
N ILE A 265 27.89 38.17 33.36
CA ILE A 265 28.30 37.55 34.63
C ILE A 265 29.73 38.00 34.92
N GLY A 266 29.86 38.96 35.83
CA GLY A 266 31.14 39.49 36.31
C GLY A 266 32.12 38.40 36.79
N PRO A 267 33.38 38.78 37.00
CA PRO A 267 34.48 37.84 37.25
C PRO A 267 34.15 36.86 38.39
N VAL A 268 34.32 35.57 38.09
CA VAL A 268 34.20 34.48 39.07
C VAL A 268 35.30 34.65 40.12
N PRO A 269 35.00 34.60 41.44
CA PRO A 269 36.02 34.69 42.47
C PRO A 269 37.01 33.52 42.36
N GLU A 270 38.30 33.84 42.25
CA GLU A 270 39.40 32.88 42.30
C GLU A 270 39.37 32.14 43.65
N GLY A 271 39.21 30.82 43.65
CA GLY A 271 39.34 30.06 44.91
C GLY A 271 38.68 28.69 45.02
N ARG A 272 38.10 28.10 43.95
CA ARG A 272 37.65 26.70 44.01
C ARG A 272 38.36 25.82 42.98
N PRO A 273 38.97 24.70 43.40
CA PRO A 273 39.52 23.73 42.46
C PRO A 273 38.38 23.08 41.66
N TRP A 274 38.46 23.20 40.34
CA TRP A 274 37.57 22.51 39.40
C TRP A 274 37.74 21.00 39.56
N ARG A 275 36.66 20.27 39.86
CA ARG A 275 36.61 18.82 39.62
C ARG A 275 36.48 18.62 38.11
N THR A 276 37.50 18.03 37.50
CA THR A 276 37.48 17.59 36.10
C THR A 276 36.31 16.62 35.89
N PRO A 277 35.52 16.75 34.80
CA PRO A 277 34.56 15.73 34.42
C PRO A 277 35.33 14.45 34.04
N LEU A 278 34.90 13.31 34.59
CA LEU A 278 35.39 12.00 34.18
C LEU A 278 35.13 11.83 32.68
N GLY A 279 36.19 11.61 31.90
CA GLY A 279 36.12 11.30 30.48
C GLY A 279 35.38 9.98 30.20
N PRO A 280 35.10 9.67 28.92
CA PRO A 280 34.42 8.45 28.54
C PRO A 280 35.21 7.24 29.04
N THR A 281 34.57 6.41 29.85
CA THR A 281 35.16 5.16 30.34
C THR A 281 35.41 4.24 29.16
N GLU A 282 36.68 4.09 28.78
CA GLU A 282 37.13 3.02 27.92
C GLU A 282 36.75 1.69 28.57
N ARG A 283 35.88 0.93 27.92
CA ARG A 283 35.57 -0.43 28.39
C ARG A 283 36.82 -1.28 28.23
N PRO A 284 37.27 -2.01 29.26
CA PRO A 284 38.42 -2.87 29.14
C PRO A 284 38.16 -3.95 28.07
N PRO A 285 39.20 -4.35 27.31
CA PRO A 285 39.06 -5.38 26.28
C PRO A 285 38.59 -6.69 26.90
N MET A 286 37.60 -7.34 26.28
CA MET A 286 37.11 -8.65 26.71
C MET A 286 38.25 -9.65 26.81
N THR A 287 38.33 -10.33 27.95
CA THR A 287 39.30 -11.40 28.20
C THR A 287 39.03 -12.59 27.28
N ARG A 288 40.05 -13.42 27.05
CA ARG A 288 39.91 -14.65 26.25
C ARG A 288 38.81 -15.57 26.78
N SER A 289 38.70 -15.69 28.11
CA SER A 289 37.65 -16.45 28.78
C SER A 289 36.26 -15.90 28.50
N GLN A 290 36.07 -14.57 28.55
CA GLN A 290 34.79 -13.94 28.18
C GLN A 290 34.40 -14.20 26.72
N ARG A 291 35.37 -14.21 25.79
CA ARG A 291 35.12 -14.54 24.38
C ARG A 291 34.74 -16.00 24.16
N GLU A 292 35.35 -16.92 24.90
CA GLU A 292 35.05 -18.35 24.84
C GLU A 292 33.67 -18.65 25.44
N GLN A 293 33.30 -17.98 26.53
CA GLN A 293 31.96 -18.07 27.12
C GLN A 293 30.88 -17.51 26.18
N LEU A 294 31.13 -16.38 25.52
CA LEU A 294 30.22 -15.82 24.51
C LEU A 294 30.06 -16.74 23.28
N ARG A 295 31.14 -17.41 22.86
CA ARG A 295 31.10 -18.42 21.79
C ARG A 295 30.29 -19.65 22.21
N SER A 296 30.46 -20.12 23.45
CA SER A 296 29.70 -21.24 23.98
C SER A 296 28.20 -20.93 24.08
N GLU A 297 27.83 -19.70 24.47
CA GLU A 297 26.42 -19.27 24.45
C GLU A 297 25.85 -19.13 23.03
N LEU A 298 26.65 -18.65 22.08
CA LEU A 298 26.27 -18.57 20.67
C LEU A 298 26.09 -19.94 20.00
N ASP A 299 26.90 -20.94 20.36
CA ASP A 299 26.74 -22.32 19.87
C ASP A 299 25.56 -23.06 20.56
N ARG A 300 25.11 -22.58 21.73
CA ARG A 300 23.90 -23.08 22.42
C ARG A 300 22.60 -22.58 21.81
N LEU A 301 22.66 -21.50 21.03
CA LEU A 301 21.52 -21.00 20.26
C LEU A 301 21.34 -21.87 19.01
N ASP A 302 20.18 -22.52 18.92
CA ASP A 302 19.76 -23.38 17.81
C ASP A 302 20.11 -22.73 16.45
N ARG A 303 20.99 -23.41 15.68
CA ARG A 303 21.45 -22.99 14.35
C ARG A 303 20.31 -22.83 13.33
N SER A 304 19.08 -23.24 13.67
CA SER A 304 17.88 -22.99 12.86
C SER A 304 17.27 -21.58 13.03
N LYS A 305 17.76 -20.72 13.94
CA LYS A 305 17.12 -19.42 14.25
C LYS A 305 18.02 -18.18 14.25
N VAL A 306 19.27 -18.25 13.81
CA VAL A 306 20.16 -17.07 13.73
C VAL A 306 20.38 -16.66 12.28
N VAL A 307 19.81 -15.53 11.86
CA VAL A 307 20.07 -14.90 10.55
C VAL A 307 21.16 -13.85 10.71
N TRP A 308 22.32 -14.09 10.11
CA TRP A 308 23.36 -13.07 9.94
C TRP A 308 23.00 -12.17 8.77
N ILE A 309 22.74 -10.89 9.03
CA ILE A 309 22.67 -9.88 7.96
C ILE A 309 24.08 -9.34 7.75
N ARG A 310 24.76 -9.85 6.72
CA ARG A 310 25.95 -9.22 6.15
C ARG A 310 25.50 -8.37 4.97
N SER A 311 25.62 -7.05 5.07
CA SER A 311 25.40 -6.17 3.91
C SER A 311 26.64 -6.24 3.01
N SER A 312 26.47 -6.83 1.83
CA SER A 312 27.31 -6.53 0.68
C SER A 312 26.45 -6.58 -0.56
N SER A 313 26.44 -5.46 -1.27
CA SER A 313 25.92 -5.29 -2.61
C SER A 313 26.45 -6.37 -3.56
N THR A 314 25.55 -7.07 -4.26
CA THR A 314 25.89 -7.70 -5.54
C THR A 314 24.64 -7.74 -6.42
N GLU A 315 24.69 -7.04 -7.55
CA GLU A 315 23.71 -7.16 -8.62
C GLU A 315 23.80 -8.56 -9.23
N PHE A 316 22.67 -9.25 -9.38
CA PHE A 316 22.58 -10.47 -10.17
C PHE A 316 21.79 -10.19 -11.45
N ARG A 317 22.47 -10.20 -12.60
CA ARG A 317 21.85 -10.28 -13.93
C ARG A 317 21.87 -11.74 -14.40
N GLY A 318 20.72 -12.41 -14.38
CA GLY A 318 20.55 -13.75 -14.95
C GLY A 318 19.48 -13.79 -16.04
N ARG A 319 19.78 -14.42 -17.19
CA ARG A 319 18.80 -14.75 -18.24
C ARG A 319 18.13 -16.09 -17.92
N TRP A 320 16.81 -16.13 -18.02
CA TRP A 320 16.01 -17.34 -17.87
C TRP A 320 15.73 -17.97 -19.24
N LYS A 321 15.85 -19.29 -19.37
CA LYS A 321 15.30 -20.06 -20.50
C LYS A 321 14.32 -21.10 -19.97
N LEU A 322 13.14 -21.17 -20.60
CA LEU A 322 12.18 -22.25 -20.39
C LEU A 322 12.58 -23.47 -21.22
N ALA A 323 12.66 -24.64 -20.59
CA ALA A 323 12.77 -25.92 -21.28
C ALA A 323 11.55 -26.78 -20.92
N MET A 324 10.88 -27.33 -21.93
CA MET A 324 9.86 -28.36 -21.76
C MET A 324 10.55 -29.73 -21.81
N SER A 325 10.33 -30.58 -20.80
CA SER A 325 10.59 -32.01 -20.93
C SER A 325 9.28 -32.79 -20.72
N ARG A 326 9.10 -33.85 -21.50
CA ARG A 326 8.00 -34.82 -21.33
C ARG A 326 8.53 -35.96 -20.47
N ILE A 327 7.95 -36.15 -19.29
CA ILE A 327 8.13 -37.39 -18.52
C ILE A 327 6.95 -38.30 -18.87
N GLN A 328 7.22 -39.44 -19.50
CA GLN A 328 6.23 -40.49 -19.72
C GLN A 328 6.26 -41.46 -18.53
N ARG A 329 5.19 -41.46 -17.73
CA ARG A 329 4.77 -42.62 -16.94
C ARG A 329 3.25 -42.70 -16.98
N GLY A 330 2.74 -43.78 -17.59
CA GLY A 330 1.37 -44.25 -17.47
C GLY A 330 0.26 -43.26 -17.88
N GLY A 331 -0.16 -43.33 -19.14
CA GLY A 331 -1.53 -43.00 -19.56
C GLY A 331 -1.92 -41.53 -19.74
N ASP A 332 -1.41 -40.60 -18.95
CA ASP A 332 -1.84 -39.19 -19.02
C ASP A 332 -0.66 -38.21 -19.04
N SER A 333 -0.40 -37.58 -20.19
CA SER A 333 0.61 -36.54 -20.32
C SER A 333 0.07 -35.18 -19.91
N LYS A 334 0.47 -34.68 -18.73
CA LYS A 334 0.35 -33.25 -18.38
C LYS A 334 1.72 -32.57 -18.48
N PRO A 335 1.82 -31.37 -19.08
CA PRO A 335 3.07 -30.64 -19.10
C PRO A 335 3.44 -30.20 -17.68
N VAL A 336 4.65 -30.56 -17.24
CA VAL A 336 5.22 -30.13 -15.96
C VAL A 336 6.29 -29.09 -16.25
N TRP A 337 6.13 -27.89 -15.68
CA TRP A 337 7.12 -26.82 -15.75
C TRP A 337 8.13 -27.04 -14.63
N MET A 338 9.38 -27.31 -15.00
CA MET A 338 10.49 -27.41 -14.03
C MET A 338 11.33 -26.15 -14.07
N HIS A 339 11.59 -25.57 -12.90
CA HIS A 339 12.58 -24.52 -12.73
C HIS A 339 13.93 -25.16 -12.42
N SER A 340 14.88 -25.07 -13.34
CA SER A 340 16.27 -25.45 -13.10
C SER A 340 17.13 -24.18 -13.04
N LEU A 341 17.87 -24.03 -11.95
CA LEU A 341 18.99 -23.12 -11.84
C LEU A 341 20.20 -23.82 -12.45
N ILE A 342 20.54 -23.49 -13.70
CA ILE A 342 21.82 -23.92 -14.27
C ILE A 342 22.87 -22.90 -13.81
N GLY A 343 23.62 -23.25 -12.77
CA GLY A 343 24.86 -22.57 -12.45
C GLY A 343 25.86 -22.83 -13.56
N LYS A 344 26.43 -21.77 -14.15
CA LYS A 344 27.63 -21.92 -14.97
C LYS A 344 28.80 -22.14 -14.02
N GLU A 345 29.38 -23.33 -14.01
CA GLU A 345 30.73 -23.52 -13.51
C GLU A 345 31.69 -22.85 -14.48
N THR A 346 32.40 -21.83 -14.01
CA THR A 346 33.63 -21.35 -14.65
C THR A 346 34.73 -22.38 -14.39
N PRO A 347 35.44 -22.88 -15.41
CA PRO A 347 36.60 -23.72 -15.18
C PRO A 347 37.69 -22.88 -14.50
N LEU A 348 38.22 -23.39 -13.39
CA LEU A 348 39.47 -22.90 -12.83
C LEU A 348 40.60 -23.29 -13.79
N GLY A 349 41.39 -22.30 -14.19
CA GLY A 349 42.53 -22.49 -15.07
C GLY A 349 43.56 -23.45 -14.47
N GLY A 350 44.15 -24.24 -15.36
CA GLY A 350 45.48 -24.82 -15.24
C GLY A 350 46.37 -24.21 -16.33
#